data_AF-A0A137P672-F1
#
_entry.id   AF-A0A137P672-F1
#
_cell.length_a   1.000
_cell.length_b   1.000
_cell.length_c   1.000
_cell.angle_alpha   90.00
_cell.angle_beta   90.00
_cell.angle_gamma   90.00
#
_symmetry.space_group_name_H-M   'P 1'
#
loop_
_entity.id
_entity.type
_entity.pdbx_description
1 polymer ?
#
loop_
_entity_poly.entity_id
_entity_poly.type
_entity_poly.pdbx_seq_one_letter_code
_entity_poly.pdbx_strand_id
1 'polypeptide(L)'
;DNFNSLDFSTWKHDITMGGGGNNEFQLYQNNRTNSFIKNGTLYLYPTFTANNPDEVSHMLNDMEVNLYGTDPPADCTSNAFGGCWKKSDPNSGAMVNPIRSAAIRSIDSFTIKYGKIEVRARMPSGDWLWPAIW
;
A
#
# COMPACT_ATOMS: atom_id res chain seq x y z
N ASP A 1 13.02 -15.54 -3.37
CA ASP A 1 13.78 -14.30 -3.54
C ASP A 1 14.62 -14.07 -2.29
N ASN A 2 15.86 -13.62 -2.43
CA ASN A 2 16.73 -13.26 -1.30
C ASN A 2 16.76 -11.74 -1.06
N PHE A 3 15.96 -10.98 -1.82
CA PHE A 3 15.78 -9.54 -1.68
C PHE A 3 17.09 -8.76 -1.72
N ASN A 4 17.97 -9.08 -2.68
CA ASN A 4 19.13 -8.24 -3.02
C ASN A 4 18.70 -6.96 -3.74
N SER A 5 17.54 -7.00 -4.42
CA SER A 5 16.83 -5.89 -5.05
C SER A 5 15.34 -6.18 -5.02
N LEU A 6 14.49 -5.16 -5.22
CA LEU A 6 13.06 -5.36 -5.42
C LEU A 6 12.79 -5.50 -6.92
N ASP A 7 12.64 -6.74 -7.39
CA ASP A 7 12.43 -7.06 -8.80
C ASP A 7 10.95 -6.94 -9.19
N PHE A 8 10.61 -5.97 -10.05
CA PHE A 8 9.25 -5.72 -10.53
C PHE A 8 8.78 -6.66 -11.64
N SER A 9 9.65 -7.54 -12.14
CA SER A 9 9.21 -8.68 -12.96
C SER A 9 8.64 -9.80 -12.09
N THR A 10 9.09 -9.90 -10.84
CA THR A 10 8.60 -10.88 -9.87
C THR A 10 7.47 -10.34 -8.99
N TRP A 11 7.63 -9.13 -8.45
CA TRP A 11 6.72 -8.55 -7.44
C TRP A 11 6.01 -7.32 -7.99
N LYS A 12 4.68 -7.36 -8.04
CA LYS A 12 3.81 -6.25 -8.42
C LYS A 12 3.19 -5.61 -7.19
N HIS A 13 3.10 -4.29 -7.17
CA HIS A 13 2.46 -3.56 -6.08
C HIS A 13 0.95 -3.50 -6.25
N ASP A 14 0.25 -3.52 -5.12
CA ASP A 14 -1.09 -2.96 -5.07
C ASP A 14 -1.06 -1.44 -5.00
N ILE A 15 -1.97 -0.82 -5.75
CA ILE A 15 -2.13 0.63 -5.86
C ILE A 15 -3.61 0.92 -5.73
N THR A 16 -4.08 1.15 -4.51
CA THR A 16 -5.50 1.36 -4.22
C THR A 16 -5.71 1.90 -2.79
N MET A 17 -6.85 2.57 -2.59
CA MET A 17 -7.42 3.04 -1.33
C MET A 17 -8.73 2.33 -0.96
N GLY A 18 -9.06 1.23 -1.65
CA GLY A 18 -10.36 0.56 -1.56
C GLY A 18 -10.62 -0.23 -0.27
N GLY A 19 -9.64 -0.31 0.64
CA GLY A 19 -9.80 -0.92 1.96
C GLY A 19 -9.86 -2.45 1.99
N GLY A 20 -9.43 -3.12 0.90
CA GLY A 20 -9.19 -4.57 0.88
C GLY A 20 -10.41 -5.46 1.13
N GLY A 21 -11.63 -4.89 1.15
CA GLY A 21 -12.85 -5.60 1.56
C GLY A 21 -13.07 -5.69 3.08
N ASN A 22 -12.12 -5.20 3.89
CA ASN A 22 -12.18 -5.22 5.36
C ASN A 22 -12.27 -3.82 5.99
N ASN A 23 -12.65 -2.81 5.20
CA ASN A 23 -12.64 -1.39 5.61
C ASN A 23 -11.27 -0.93 6.13
N GLU A 24 -10.20 -1.42 5.51
CA GLU A 24 -8.84 -1.04 5.86
C GLU A 24 -8.59 0.44 5.49
N PHE A 25 -7.79 1.13 6.30
CA PHE A 25 -7.64 2.58 6.21
C PHE A 25 -6.36 3.04 5.50
N GLN A 26 -5.50 2.14 5.03
CA GLN A 26 -4.27 2.49 4.32
C GLN A 26 -4.50 2.70 2.82
N LEU A 27 -3.67 3.55 2.22
CA LEU A 27 -3.41 3.64 0.79
C LEU A 27 -2.22 2.73 0.48
N TYR A 28 -2.42 1.74 -0.38
CA TYR A 28 -1.30 0.97 -0.95
C TYR A 28 -0.77 1.71 -2.18
N GLN A 29 0.56 1.79 -2.28
CA GLN A 29 1.23 2.43 -3.41
C GLN A 29 2.62 1.84 -3.65
N ASN A 30 3.10 2.02 -4.88
CA ASN A 30 4.48 1.72 -5.25
C ASN A 30 5.45 2.85 -4.86
N ASN A 31 5.71 2.99 -3.55
CA ASN A 31 6.60 4.03 -3.02
C ASN A 31 7.77 3.42 -2.21
N ARG A 32 8.97 3.95 -2.40
CA ARG A 32 10.20 3.50 -1.72
C ARG A 32 10.31 3.94 -0.27
N THR A 33 9.44 4.83 0.21
CA THR A 33 9.26 5.06 1.65
C THR A 33 8.53 3.91 2.33
N ASN A 34 7.68 3.19 1.59
CA ASN A 34 6.83 2.12 2.13
C ASN A 34 7.28 0.71 1.71
N SER A 35 8.02 0.57 0.63
CA SER A 35 8.55 -0.71 0.15
C SER A 35 9.98 -0.55 -0.34
N PHE A 36 10.95 -1.07 0.40
CA PHE A 36 12.36 -0.93 0.06
C PHE A 36 13.18 -2.11 0.55
N ILE A 37 14.34 -2.29 -0.06
CA ILE A 37 15.32 -3.28 0.37
C ILE A 37 16.37 -2.59 1.23
N LYS A 38 16.70 -3.18 2.37
CA LYS A 38 17.85 -2.79 3.18
C LYS A 38 18.53 -4.04 3.74
N ASN A 39 19.82 -4.20 3.46
CA ASN A 39 20.64 -5.32 3.94
C ASN A 39 20.03 -6.70 3.64
N GLY A 40 19.59 -6.94 2.39
CA GLY A 40 19.01 -8.23 1.97
C GLY A 40 17.63 -8.53 2.56
N THR A 41 16.93 -7.52 3.08
CA THR A 41 15.59 -7.66 3.67
C THR A 41 14.63 -6.69 2.98
N LEU A 42 13.48 -7.20 2.55
CA LEU A 42 12.34 -6.38 2.15
C LEU A 42 11.67 -5.79 3.38
N TYR A 43 11.52 -4.47 3.38
CA TYR A 43 10.73 -3.72 4.34
C TYR A 43 9.43 -3.29 3.69
N LEU A 44 8.30 -3.71 4.29
CA LEU A 44 7.00 -3.09 4.09
C LEU A 44 6.74 -2.22 5.32
N TYR A 45 6.87 -0.91 5.14
CA TYR A 45 6.94 0.05 6.23
C TYR A 45 5.79 1.07 6.10
N PRO A 46 4.75 0.99 6.93
CA PRO A 46 3.67 1.96 6.89
C PRO A 46 4.17 3.33 7.39
N THR A 47 3.66 4.40 6.79
CA THR A 47 3.94 5.79 7.18
C THR A 47 2.63 6.56 7.23
N PHE A 48 2.59 7.67 7.98
CA PHE A 48 1.44 8.56 7.91
C PHE A 48 1.35 9.23 6.54
N THR A 49 0.12 9.48 6.08
CA THR A 49 -0.16 10.30 4.90
C THR A 49 0.16 11.77 5.17
N ALA A 50 -0.08 12.22 6.41
CA ALA A 50 0.25 13.56 6.92
C ALA A 50 1.10 13.47 8.19
N ASN A 51 2.13 14.29 8.31
CA ASN A 51 3.10 14.26 9.41
C ASN A 51 3.11 15.55 10.24
N ASN A 52 2.32 16.55 9.86
CA ASN A 52 2.17 17.80 10.60
C ASN A 52 0.71 18.28 10.60
N PRO A 53 0.33 19.21 11.50
CA PRO A 53 -1.05 19.68 11.62
C PRO A 53 -1.62 20.30 10.34
N ASP A 54 -0.80 20.98 9.54
CA ASP A 54 -1.25 21.61 8.29
C ASP A 54 -1.62 20.55 7.24
N GLU A 55 -0.80 19.51 7.08
CA GLU A 55 -1.10 18.37 6.22
C GLU A 55 -2.35 17.62 6.70
N VAL A 56 -2.54 17.46 8.01
CA VAL A 56 -3.76 16.87 8.58
C VAL A 56 -4.97 17.73 8.26
N SER A 57 -4.84 19.06 8.34
CA SER A 57 -5.91 19.98 7.94
C SER A 57 -6.30 19.77 6.48
N HIS A 58 -5.33 19.63 5.58
CA HIS A 58 -5.63 19.31 4.19
C HIS A 58 -6.35 17.98 4.03
N MET A 59 -5.92 16.93 4.75
CA MET A 59 -6.57 15.61 4.73
C MET A 59 -8.05 15.63 5.14
N LEU A 60 -8.46 16.62 5.91
CA LEU A 60 -9.84 16.78 6.40
C LEU A 60 -10.69 17.71 5.51
N ASN A 61 -10.06 18.60 4.74
CA ASN A 61 -10.77 19.72 4.11
C ASN A 61 -10.70 19.73 2.59
N ASP A 62 -9.52 19.57 1.99
CA ASP A 62 -9.30 19.86 0.56
C ASP A 62 -8.25 18.96 -0.12
N MET A 63 -7.81 17.88 0.52
CA MET A 63 -6.91 16.90 -0.08
C MET A 63 -7.65 16.03 -1.11
N GLU A 64 -7.03 15.87 -2.27
CA GLU A 64 -7.46 14.96 -3.31
C GLU A 64 -6.30 14.02 -3.68
N VAL A 65 -6.56 12.71 -3.70
CA VAL A 65 -5.60 11.69 -4.12
C VAL A 65 -6.15 10.98 -5.33
N ASN A 66 -5.40 11.06 -6.43
CA ASN A 66 -5.66 10.37 -7.68
C ASN A 66 -4.54 9.36 -7.94
N LEU A 67 -4.91 8.09 -8.05
CA LEU A 67 -4.02 6.96 -8.31
C LEU A 67 -4.10 6.44 -9.75
N TYR A 68 -4.86 7.10 -10.63
CA TYR A 68 -4.82 6.79 -12.06
C TYR A 68 -3.47 7.24 -12.61
N GLY A 69 -2.57 6.27 -12.79
CA GLY A 69 -1.23 6.48 -13.31
C GLY A 69 -1.25 6.58 -14.82
N THR A 70 -0.20 7.15 -15.40
CA THR A 70 0.02 7.14 -16.86
C THR A 70 0.76 5.90 -17.34
N ASP A 71 1.37 5.15 -16.42
CA ASP A 71 2.18 3.97 -16.72
C ASP A 71 1.69 2.75 -15.93
N PRO A 72 1.71 1.54 -16.51
CA PRO A 72 1.20 0.33 -15.85
C PRO A 72 1.75 0.05 -14.43
N PRO A 73 3.05 0.28 -14.12
CA PRO A 73 3.57 0.06 -12.77
C PRO A 73 3.12 1.07 -11.70
N ALA A 74 2.47 2.15 -12.13
CA ALA A 74 1.95 3.21 -11.27
C ALA A 74 0.41 3.31 -11.34
N ASP A 75 -0.22 2.53 -12.21
CA ASP A 75 -1.65 2.59 -12.42
C ASP A 75 -2.42 1.88 -11.29
N CYS A 76 -3.62 2.39 -11.01
CA CYS A 76 -4.45 1.88 -9.95
C CYS A 76 -4.85 0.42 -10.20
N THR A 77 -4.61 -0.45 -9.22
CA THR A 77 -4.87 -1.88 -9.37
C THR A 77 -6.31 -2.27 -9.01
N SER A 78 -7.08 -1.39 -8.35
CA SER A 78 -8.48 -1.64 -8.02
C SER A 78 -9.25 -0.36 -7.71
N ASN A 79 -10.33 -0.11 -8.45
CA ASN A 79 -11.25 1.01 -8.24
C ASN A 79 -12.41 0.70 -7.27
N ALA A 80 -12.40 -0.47 -6.63
CA ALA A 80 -13.44 -0.82 -5.66
C ALA A 80 -13.52 0.25 -4.55
N PHE A 81 -14.75 0.66 -4.19
CA PHE A 81 -15.02 1.65 -3.13
C PHE A 81 -14.27 2.99 -3.29
N GLY A 82 -14.09 3.46 -4.53
CA GLY A 82 -13.32 4.68 -4.82
C GLY A 82 -11.82 4.48 -4.61
N GLY A 83 -11.33 3.25 -4.80
CA GLY A 83 -9.94 2.89 -4.52
C GLY A 83 -8.91 3.66 -5.36
N CYS A 84 -9.28 4.16 -6.53
CA CYS A 84 -8.35 4.90 -7.40
C CYS A 84 -8.41 6.42 -7.23
N TRP A 85 -9.47 6.94 -6.62
CA TRP A 85 -9.63 8.39 -6.47
C TRP A 85 -10.46 8.69 -5.22
N LYS A 86 -9.91 9.54 -4.35
CA LYS A 86 -10.59 10.03 -3.16
C LYS A 86 -10.33 11.51 -2.96
N LYS A 87 -11.33 12.21 -2.47
CA LYS A 87 -11.26 13.60 -2.06
C LYS A 87 -11.83 13.73 -0.65
N SER A 88 -11.17 14.50 0.20
CA SER A 88 -11.72 14.87 1.49
C SER A 88 -12.93 15.78 1.31
N ASP A 89 -13.94 15.63 2.15
CA ASP A 89 -15.11 16.50 2.19
C ASP A 89 -15.47 16.80 3.65
N PRO A 90 -15.23 18.03 4.12
CA PRO A 90 -15.47 18.40 5.51
C PRO A 90 -16.96 18.40 5.86
N ASN A 91 -17.87 18.46 4.87
CA ASN A 91 -19.30 18.45 5.13
C ASN A 91 -19.81 17.04 5.45
N SER A 92 -19.24 16.02 4.81
CA SER A 92 -19.56 14.61 5.08
C SER A 92 -18.63 13.96 6.09
N GLY A 93 -17.51 14.62 6.45
CA GLY A 93 -16.44 14.06 7.29
C GLY A 93 -15.58 13.03 6.55
N ALA A 94 -15.69 12.95 5.22
CA ALA A 94 -14.84 12.07 4.42
C ALA A 94 -13.39 12.58 4.46
N MET A 95 -12.46 11.70 4.83
CA MET A 95 -11.02 11.99 4.79
C MET A 95 -10.32 11.04 3.83
N VAL A 96 -9.17 11.47 3.31
CA VAL A 96 -8.24 10.59 2.61
C VAL A 96 -7.63 9.58 3.60
N ASN A 97 -7.27 8.39 3.10
CA ASN A 97 -6.66 7.32 3.88
C ASN A 97 -5.46 7.84 4.72
N PRO A 98 -5.48 7.73 6.07
CA PRO A 98 -4.48 8.35 6.95
C PRO A 98 -3.11 7.68 6.94
N ILE A 99 -3.02 6.45 6.43
CA ILE A 99 -1.78 5.68 6.37
C ILE A 99 -1.43 5.36 4.92
N ARG A 100 -0.14 5.42 4.60
CA ARG A 100 0.45 4.87 3.38
C ARG A 100 1.15 3.58 3.73
N SER A 101 0.95 2.54 2.93
CA SER A 101 1.57 1.24 3.13
C SER A 101 1.95 0.62 1.79
N ALA A 102 2.45 -0.61 1.82
CA ALA A 102 2.76 -1.38 0.62
C ALA A 102 2.24 -2.81 0.76
N ALA A 103 1.70 -3.32 -0.33
CA ALA A 103 1.37 -4.72 -0.54
C ALA A 103 1.94 -5.13 -1.89
N ILE A 104 2.52 -6.33 -1.95
CA ILE A 104 3.12 -6.87 -3.17
C ILE A 104 2.59 -8.27 -3.45
N ARG A 105 2.48 -8.62 -4.74
CA ARG A 105 1.90 -9.87 -5.23
C ARG A 105 2.78 -10.47 -6.34
N SER A 106 2.80 -11.79 -6.45
CA SER A 106 3.47 -12.52 -7.53
C SER A 106 2.56 -12.78 -8.74
N ILE A 107 1.49 -11.98 -8.90
CA ILE A 107 0.34 -12.26 -9.79
C ILE A 107 0.71 -12.59 -11.23
N ASP A 108 1.75 -11.94 -11.77
CA ASP A 108 2.20 -12.14 -13.16
C ASP A 108 3.48 -12.97 -13.27
N SER A 109 4.06 -13.40 -12.14
CA SER A 109 5.39 -14.03 -12.13
C SER A 109 5.33 -15.52 -11.88
N PHE A 110 4.72 -15.94 -10.77
CA PHE A 110 4.60 -17.35 -10.45
C PHE A 110 3.36 -17.63 -9.59
N THR A 111 2.76 -18.78 -9.89
CA THR A 111 1.69 -19.40 -9.10
C THR A 111 2.15 -20.79 -8.73
N ILE A 112 1.91 -21.19 -7.48
CA ILE A 112 2.34 -22.48 -6.95
C ILE A 112 1.12 -23.37 -6.77
N LYS A 113 1.21 -24.60 -7.27
CA LYS A 113 0.23 -25.66 -6.98
C LYS A 113 0.97 -26.79 -6.27
N TYR A 114 0.64 -26.97 -4.99
CA TYR A 114 1.33 -27.88 -4.06
C TYR A 114 2.79 -27.47 -3.78
N GLY A 115 3.43 -28.17 -2.84
CA GLY A 115 4.80 -27.91 -2.42
C GLY A 115 4.86 -27.17 -1.09
N LYS A 116 5.98 -26.47 -0.87
CA LYS A 116 6.28 -25.78 0.39
C LYS A 116 6.70 -24.34 0.09
N ILE A 117 6.05 -23.39 0.75
CA ILE A 117 6.41 -21.98 0.73
C ILE A 117 7.07 -21.67 2.07
N GLU A 118 8.29 -21.14 2.04
CA GLU A 118 9.01 -20.67 3.22
C GLU A 118 9.23 -19.17 3.12
N VAL A 119 8.70 -18.42 4.09
CA VAL A 119 8.92 -16.99 4.22
C VAL A 119 9.55 -16.71 5.57
N ARG A 120 10.71 -16.05 5.56
CA ARG A 120 11.38 -15.59 6.77
C ARG A 120 11.09 -14.10 6.97
N ALA A 121 10.30 -13.78 7.98
CA ALA A 121 9.89 -12.41 8.27
C ALA A 121 9.99 -12.08 9.77
N ARG A 122 10.16 -10.79 10.07
CA ARG A 122 9.94 -10.23 11.42
C ARG A 122 8.69 -9.38 11.37
N MET A 123 7.67 -9.75 12.14
CA MET A 123 6.41 -9.01 12.17
C MET A 123 6.60 -7.67 12.88
N PRO A 124 5.89 -6.61 12.45
CA PRO A 124 5.90 -5.34 13.14
C PRO A 124 5.11 -5.44 14.46
N SER A 125 5.35 -4.49 15.35
CA SER A 125 4.70 -4.38 16.66
C SER A 125 4.05 -3.01 16.81
N GLY A 126 2.81 -2.98 17.30
CA GLY A 126 2.04 -1.75 17.49
C GLY A 126 0.56 -1.99 17.25
N ASP A 127 -0.27 -1.07 17.74
CA ASP A 127 -1.71 -1.17 17.59
C ASP A 127 -2.13 -1.00 16.13
N TRP A 128 -3.22 -1.68 15.75
CA TRP A 128 -3.84 -1.58 14.43
C TRP A 128 -2.97 -2.05 13.25
N LEU A 129 -1.83 -2.69 13.53
CA LEU A 129 -0.99 -3.31 12.50
C LEU A 129 -1.50 -4.71 12.17
N TRP A 130 -1.70 -4.96 10.88
CA TRP A 130 -2.17 -6.24 10.36
C TRP A 130 -1.26 -6.74 9.23
N PRO A 131 -0.11 -7.38 9.56
CA PRO A 131 0.75 -7.99 8.55
C PRO A 131 0.13 -9.30 8.03
N ALA A 132 0.25 -9.55 6.73
CA ALA A 132 -0.25 -10.77 6.10
C ALA A 132 0.73 -11.32 5.06
N ILE A 133 0.82 -12.65 4.98
CA ILE A 133 1.44 -13.42 3.91
C ILE A 133 0.39 -14.46 3.52
N TRP A 134 -0.18 -14.35 2.33
CA TRP A 134 -1.33 -15.15 1.87
C TRP A 134 -1.31 -15.37 0.37
#